data_AF-A0A950CWL8-F1
#
_entry.id   AF-A0A950CWL8-F1
#
_cell.length_a   1.000
_cell.length_b   1.000
_cell.length_c   1.000
_cell.angle_alpha   90.00
_cell.angle_beta   90.00
_cell.angle_gamma   90.00
#
_symmetry.space_group_name_H-M   'P 1'
#
loop_
_entity.id
_entity.type
_entity.pdbx_description
1 polymer ?
#
loop_
_entity_poly.entity_id
_entity_poly.type
_entity_poly.pdbx_seq_one_letter_code
_entity_poly.pdbx_strand_id
1 'polypeptide(L)'
;TALVSGFVFVGLLLAVEWPFAGFLMSPASRNRFFGTTYFWYGLPPQSHLAQNLFIPETAREFWQGIAIAVAISIMTIRWGISRGQWLGKIKR
;
A
#
# COMPACT_ATOMS: atom_id res chain seq x y z
N THR A 1 13.11 18.52 -0.18
CA THR A 1 12.87 17.48 0.84
C THR A 1 11.64 16.65 0.51
N ALA A 2 10.44 17.24 0.43
CA ALA A 2 9.19 16.50 0.18
C ALA A 2 9.20 15.59 -1.06
N LEU A 3 9.82 16.02 -2.18
CA LEU A 3 10.00 15.21 -3.38
C LEU A 3 10.76 13.90 -3.08
N VAL A 4 11.98 14.02 -2.56
CA VAL A 4 12.83 12.87 -2.21
C VAL A 4 12.13 11.99 -1.17
N SER A 5 11.56 12.58 -0.13
CA SER A 5 10.83 11.85 0.92
C SER A 5 9.63 11.08 0.36
N GLY A 6 8.91 11.63 -0.62
CA GLY A 6 7.78 10.95 -1.25
C GLY A 6 8.20 9.72 -2.06
N PHE A 7 9.25 9.84 -2.88
CA PHE A 7 9.81 8.69 -3.60
C PHE A 7 10.37 7.63 -2.65
N VAL A 8 11.11 8.03 -1.62
CA VAL A 8 11.65 7.11 -0.60
C VAL A 8 10.51 6.40 0.13
N PHE A 9 9.45 7.12 0.52
CA PHE A 9 8.30 6.54 1.17
C PHE A 9 7.62 5.49 0.29
N VAL A 10 7.31 5.81 -0.96
CA VAL A 10 6.67 4.85 -1.88
C VAL A 10 7.59 3.66 -2.16
N GLY A 11 8.89 3.89 -2.33
CA GLY A 11 9.86 2.81 -2.52
C GLY A 11 9.92 1.85 -1.32
N LEU A 12 9.95 2.38 -0.09
CA LEU A 12 9.90 1.58 1.13
C LEU A 12 8.57 0.85 1.30
N LEU A 13 7.46 1.54 1.00
CA LEU A 13 6.12 0.96 1.03
C LEU A 13 6.08 -0.27 0.11
N LEU A 14 6.52 -0.14 -1.13
CA LEU A 14 6.58 -1.26 -2.08
C LEU A 14 7.49 -2.38 -1.59
N ALA A 15 8.68 -2.05 -1.08
CA ALA A 15 9.63 -3.04 -0.59
C ALA A 15 9.07 -3.89 0.57
N VAL A 16 8.19 -3.32 1.40
CA VAL A 16 7.57 -4.01 2.54
C VAL A 16 6.25 -4.68 2.16
N GLU A 17 5.37 -3.98 1.44
CA GLU A 17 4.04 -4.51 1.08
C GLU A 17 4.13 -5.62 0.03
N TRP A 18 5.06 -5.55 -0.92
CA TRP A 18 5.15 -6.58 -1.96
C TRP A 18 5.39 -8.00 -1.40
N PRO A 19 6.39 -8.23 -0.53
CA PRO A 19 6.56 -9.55 0.08
C PRO A 19 5.43 -9.88 1.07
N PHE A 20 4.86 -8.89 1.75
CA PHE A 20 3.76 -9.11 2.68
C PHE A 20 2.48 -9.57 1.97
N ALA A 21 2.12 -8.94 0.85
CA ALA A 21 1.02 -9.37 -0.01
C ALA A 21 1.25 -10.80 -0.54
N GLY A 22 2.48 -11.13 -0.94
CA GLY A 22 2.85 -12.49 -1.32
C GLY A 22 2.69 -13.50 -0.18
N PHE A 23 3.10 -13.13 1.04
CA PHE A 23 2.87 -13.93 2.23
C PHE A 23 1.38 -14.15 2.50
N LEU A 24 0.54 -13.12 2.35
CA LEU A 24 -0.92 -13.23 2.55
C LEU A 24 -1.58 -14.20 1.56
N MET A 25 -1.06 -14.34 0.35
CA MET A 25 -1.52 -15.35 -0.63
C MET A 25 -0.97 -16.76 -0.37
N SER A 26 0.00 -16.92 0.53
CA SER A 26 0.58 -18.23 0.83
C SER A 26 -0.26 -19.02 1.85
N PRO A 27 -0.11 -20.36 1.91
CA PRO A 27 -0.75 -21.14 2.97
C PRO A 27 -0.31 -20.75 4.39
N ALA A 28 0.85 -20.12 4.57
CA ALA A 28 1.38 -19.76 5.87
C ALA A 28 0.57 -18.64 6.57
N SER A 29 -0.15 -17.82 5.80
CA SER A 29 -1.03 -16.78 6.34
C SER A 29 -2.35 -17.34 6.88
N ARG A 30 -2.67 -18.62 6.65
CA ARG A 30 -3.93 -19.27 7.02
C ARG A 30 -3.97 -19.65 8.50
N ASN A 31 -3.94 -18.64 9.35
CA ASN A 31 -3.92 -18.79 10.79
C ASN A 31 -4.87 -17.79 11.45
N ARG A 32 -5.05 -17.93 12.77
CA ARG A 32 -5.97 -17.09 13.54
C ARG A 32 -5.59 -15.61 13.57
N PHE A 33 -4.33 -15.28 13.31
CA PHE A 33 -3.85 -13.89 13.34
C PHE A 33 -4.16 -13.16 12.02
N PHE A 34 -3.78 -13.73 10.87
CA PHE A 34 -4.01 -13.09 9.57
C PHE A 34 -5.37 -13.44 8.95
N GLY A 35 -5.98 -14.59 9.32
CA GLY A 35 -7.36 -14.90 8.96
C GLY A 35 -7.64 -15.11 7.47
N THR A 36 -6.63 -15.41 6.65
CA THR A 36 -6.78 -15.54 5.18
C THR A 36 -7.58 -16.78 4.72
N THR A 37 -8.12 -17.56 5.67
CA THR A 37 -9.01 -18.70 5.40
C THR A 37 -10.49 -18.29 5.37
N TYR A 38 -10.84 -17.11 5.88
CA TYR A 38 -12.22 -16.67 5.95
C TYR A 38 -12.67 -16.07 4.62
N PHE A 39 -13.56 -16.77 3.94
CA PHE A 39 -14.24 -16.27 2.75
C PHE A 39 -15.73 -16.11 3.04
N TRP A 40 -16.35 -15.14 2.37
CA TRP A 40 -17.80 -14.98 2.44
C TRP A 40 -18.48 -16.16 1.71
N TYR A 41 -19.65 -16.58 2.21
CA TYR A 41 -20.28 -17.85 1.81
C TYR A 41 -20.53 -18.02 0.31
N GLY A 42 -20.87 -16.95 -0.41
CA GLY A 42 -21.15 -17.01 -1.85
C GLY A 42 -19.92 -16.75 -2.74
N LEU A 43 -18.70 -16.75 -2.20
CA LEU A 43 -17.50 -16.57 -3.02
C LEU A 43 -17.35 -17.75 -3.98
N PRO A 44 -17.35 -17.53 -5.31
CA PRO A 44 -17.16 -18.62 -6.26
C PRO A 44 -15.80 -19.29 -6.04
N PRO A 45 -15.71 -20.64 -6.02
CA PRO A 45 -14.45 -21.36 -5.89
C PRO A 45 -13.44 -21.03 -6.99
N GLN A 46 -13.93 -20.63 -8.16
CA GLN A 46 -13.12 -20.24 -9.31
C GLN A 46 -12.64 -18.76 -9.24
N SER A 47 -13.02 -18.01 -8.21
CA SER A 47 -12.52 -16.64 -8.06
C SER A 47 -11.01 -16.60 -7.76
N HIS A 48 -10.33 -15.54 -8.19
CA HIS A 48 -8.91 -15.34 -7.93
C HIS A 48 -8.59 -15.39 -6.43
N LEU A 49 -9.44 -14.77 -5.60
CA LEU A 49 -9.29 -14.75 -4.15
C LEU A 49 -9.38 -16.15 -3.54
N ALA A 50 -10.36 -16.98 -3.95
CA ALA A 50 -10.47 -18.36 -3.48
C ALA A 50 -9.25 -19.21 -3.86
N GLN A 51 -8.63 -18.89 -5.00
CA GLN A 51 -7.42 -19.54 -5.50
C GLN A 51 -6.11 -18.94 -4.96
N ASN A 52 -6.18 -17.88 -4.14
CA ASN A 52 -5.02 -17.13 -3.63
C ASN A 52 -4.14 -16.56 -4.76
N LEU A 53 -4.81 -16.07 -5.81
CA LEU A 53 -4.19 -15.43 -6.96
C LEU A 53 -4.40 -13.92 -6.91
N PHE A 54 -3.41 -13.18 -7.38
CA PHE A 54 -3.55 -11.75 -7.63
C PHE A 54 -4.44 -11.53 -8.85
N ILE A 55 -5.18 -10.42 -8.83
CA ILE A 55 -5.94 -9.97 -9.99
C ILE A 55 -4.93 -9.48 -11.03
N PRO A 56 -4.98 -9.97 -12.27
CA PRO A 56 -4.05 -9.53 -13.30
C PRO A 56 -4.36 -8.06 -13.66
N GLU A 57 -3.37 -7.20 -13.46
CA GLU A 57 -3.41 -5.80 -13.90
C GLU A 57 -2.41 -5.60 -15.04
N THR A 58 -2.71 -4.66 -15.93
CA THR A 58 -1.76 -4.29 -16.97
C THR A 58 -0.61 -3.47 -16.38
N ALA A 59 0.57 -3.56 -16.99
CA ALA A 59 1.72 -2.74 -16.57
C ALA A 59 1.39 -1.23 -16.57
N ARG A 60 0.50 -0.79 -17.47
CA ARG A 60 0.04 0.60 -17.54
C ARG A 60 -0.74 1.00 -16.30
N GLU A 61 -1.72 0.21 -15.87
CA GLU A 61 -2.52 0.48 -14.68
C GLU A 61 -1.65 0.53 -13.43
N PHE A 62 -0.71 -0.43 -13.31
CA PHE A 62 0.26 -0.46 -12.23
C PHE A 62 1.06 0.85 -12.15
N TRP A 63 1.69 1.27 -13.25
CA TRP A 63 2.51 2.50 -13.27
C TRP A 63 1.68 3.77 -13.06
N GLN A 64 0.42 3.79 -13.52
CA GLN A 64 -0.51 4.88 -13.20
C GLN A 64 -0.79 4.95 -11.70
N GLY A 65 -1.04 3.82 -11.05
CA GLY A 65 -1.20 3.72 -9.60
C GLY A 65 0.04 4.23 -8.85
N ILE A 66 1.24 3.80 -9.26
CA ILE A 66 2.50 4.28 -8.68
C ILE A 66 2.67 5.79 -8.84
N ALA A 67 2.39 6.34 -10.03
CA ALA A 67 2.50 7.77 -10.28
C ALA A 67 1.55 8.58 -9.39
N ILE A 68 0.31 8.13 -9.24
CA ILE A 68 -0.68 8.75 -8.35
C ILE A 68 -0.21 8.67 -6.88
N ALA A 69 0.27 7.50 -6.44
CA ALA A 69 0.76 7.30 -5.08
C ALA A 69 1.93 8.24 -4.74
N VAL A 70 2.90 8.39 -5.66
CA VAL A 70 4.01 9.34 -5.52
C VAL A 70 3.51 10.78 -5.43
N ALA A 71 2.60 11.18 -6.33
CA ALA A 71 2.05 12.53 -6.33
C ALA A 71 1.34 12.87 -5.00
N ILE A 72 0.45 11.98 -4.54
CA ILE A 72 -0.26 12.14 -3.28
C ILE A 72 0.72 12.16 -2.10
N SER A 73 1.71 11.26 -2.07
CA SER A 73 2.71 11.21 -1.01
C SER A 73 3.47 12.54 -0.90
N ILE A 74 3.94 13.09 -2.02
CA ILE A 74 4.65 14.38 -2.04
C ILE A 74 3.75 15.51 -1.53
N MET A 75 2.49 15.55 -1.97
CA MET A 75 1.53 16.57 -1.53
C MET A 75 1.29 16.52 -0.02
N THR A 76 1.04 15.32 0.51
CA THR A 76 0.80 15.10 1.95
C THR A 76 2.03 15.44 2.79
N ILE A 77 3.22 14.99 2.37
CA ILE A 77 4.47 15.31 3.07
C ILE A 77 4.73 16.81 3.05
N ARG A 78 4.54 17.48 1.90
CA ARG A 78 4.69 18.94 1.80
C ARG A 78 3.73 19.66 2.74
N TRP A 79 2.49 19.19 2.82
CA TRP A 79 1.49 19.75 3.73
C TRP A 79 1.90 19.56 5.20
N GLY A 80 2.34 18.36 5.58
CA GLY A 80 2.83 18.07 6.93
C GLY A 80 4.03 18.94 7.35
N ILE A 81 5.01 19.10 6.46
CA ILE A 81 6.18 19.98 6.71
C ILE A 81 5.73 21.43 6.92
N SER A 82 4.83 21.94 6.07
CA SER A 82 4.31 23.31 6.18
C SER A 82 3.60 23.54 7.52
N ARG A 83 2.75 22.60 7.95
CA ARG A 83 2.06 22.65 9.24
C ARG A 83 3.03 22.55 10.42
N GLY A 84 4.03 21.68 10.34
CA GLY A 84 5.07 21.57 11.38
C GLY A 84 5.89 22.85 11.54
N GLN A 85 6.25 23.49 10.44
CA GLN A 85 6.93 24.80 10.47
C GLN A 85 6.05 25.89 11.07
N TRP A 86 4.75 25.89 10.76
CA TRP A 86 3.81 26.84 11.36
C TRP A 86 3.68 26.64 12.87
N LEU A 87 3.51 25.41 13.34
CA LEU A 87 3.46 25.10 14.78
C LEU A 87 4.76 25.49 15.50
N GLY A 88 5.92 25.26 14.88
CA GLY A 88 7.22 25.64 15.45
C GLY A 88 7.43 27.16 15.58
N LYS A 89 6.67 27.98 14.83
CA LYS A 89 6.68 29.44 14.94
C LYS A 89 5.80 29.95 16.07
N ILE A 90 4.85 29.14 16.55
CA ILE A 90 4.05 29.44 17.75
C ILE A 90 4.93 29.15 18.97
N LYS A 91 5.97 29.96 19.17
CA LYS A 91 6.68 30.05 20.45
C LYS A 91 5.84 30.92 21.37
N ARG A 92 5.48 30.37 22.52
CA ARG A 92 4.88 31.11 23.64
C ARG A 92 5.99 31.61 24.56
#